data_AF-A0A1D2M2Q9-F1
#
_entry.id   AF-A0A1D2M2Q9-F1
#
_cell.length_a   1.000
_cell.length_b   1.000
_cell.length_c   1.000
_cell.angle_alpha   90.00
_cell.angle_beta   90.00
_cell.angle_gamma   90.00
#
_symmetry.space_group_name_H-M   'P 1'
#
loop_
_entity.id
_entity.type
_entity.pdbx_description
1 polymer ?
#
loop_
_entity_poly.entity_id
_entity_poly.type
_entity_poly.pdbx_seq_one_letter_code
_entity_poly.pdbx_strand_id
1 'polypeptide(L)'
;MMKRGKNLSYIAVDIETGEVAAVRMVDLVEKGVVSDLNGLSLFKDKKNIDVFELCGDICKGWDIFETFNITEYADMFGLTVDEKYREEG
;
A
#
# COMPACT_ATOMS: atom_id res chain seq x y z
N MET A 1 10.08 14.69 0.10
CA MET A 1 8.63 14.42 0.24
C MET A 1 8.33 13.32 -0.76
N MET A 2 7.99 12.10 -0.31
CA MET A 2 7.75 10.95 -1.20
C MET A 2 6.58 11.26 -2.13
N LYS A 3 6.76 11.02 -3.44
CA LYS A 3 5.70 11.05 -4.44
C LYS A 3 5.05 9.66 -4.48
N ARG A 4 4.30 9.34 -3.42
CA ARG A 4 3.31 8.27 -3.48
C ARG A 4 2.25 8.67 -4.53
N GLY A 5 1.60 7.72 -5.18
CA GLY A 5 0.59 7.99 -6.22
C GLY A 5 -0.56 8.88 -5.72
N LYS A 6 -1.61 9.04 -6.53
CA LYS A 6 -2.86 9.63 -6.01
C LYS A 6 -3.31 8.80 -4.81
N ASN A 7 -3.36 9.41 -3.62
CA ASN A 7 -3.73 8.72 -2.39
C ASN A 7 -5.22 8.37 -2.46
N LEU A 8 -5.52 7.08 -2.54
CA LEU A 8 -6.88 6.52 -2.57
C LEU A 8 -7.23 5.83 -1.24
N SER A 9 -6.47 6.11 -0.18
CA SER A 9 -6.66 5.53 1.14
C SER A 9 -8.00 5.95 1.73
N TYR A 10 -8.63 5.04 2.47
CA TYR A 10 -9.89 5.27 3.15
C TYR A 10 -9.81 4.85 4.62
N ILE A 11 -10.65 5.48 5.43
CA ILE A 11 -10.77 5.22 6.86
C ILE A 11 -12.21 4.85 7.20
N ALA A 12 -12.38 3.95 8.14
CA ALA A 12 -13.65 3.71 8.82
C ALA A 12 -13.63 4.49 10.13
N VAL A 13 -14.69 5.25 10.38
CA VAL A 13 -14.85 6.06 11.59
C VAL A 13 -16.13 5.65 12.27
N ASP A 14 -16.04 5.38 13.56
CA ASP A 14 -17.19 5.14 14.43
C ASP A 14 -18.01 6.44 14.53
N ILE A 15 -19.30 6.37 14.19
CA ILE A 15 -20.17 7.56 14.11
C ILE A 15 -20.51 8.12 15.49
N GLU A 16 -20.46 7.29 16.53
CA GLU A 16 -20.85 7.65 17.90
C GLU A 16 -19.68 8.27 18.64
N THR A 17 -18.48 7.68 18.49
CA THR A 17 -17.28 8.12 19.21
C THR A 17 -16.38 9.05 18.39
N GLY A 18 -16.48 9.00 17.06
CA GLY A 18 -15.57 9.69 16.14
C GLY A 18 -14.18 9.03 16.03
N GLU A 19 -13.98 7.86 16.64
CA GLU A 19 -12.71 7.16 16.62
C GLU A 19 -12.47 6.44 15.29
N VAL A 20 -11.20 6.35 14.87
CA VAL A 20 -10.83 5.61 13.66
C VAL A 20 -10.85 4.12 13.98
N ALA A 21 -11.75 3.39 13.34
CA ALA A 21 -11.89 1.95 13.50
C ALA A 21 -10.92 1.16 12.61
N ALA A 22 -10.72 1.62 11.38
CA ALA A 22 -9.86 0.96 10.42
C ALA A 22 -9.27 1.94 9.42
N VAL A 23 -8.13 1.55 8.83
CA VAL A 23 -7.48 2.26 7.74
C VAL A 23 -7.10 1.27 6.65
N ARG A 24 -7.47 1.58 5.40
CA ARG A 24 -6.88 0.97 4.21
C ARG A 24 -5.99 1.99 3.53
N MET A 25 -4.73 1.64 3.37
CA MET A 25 -3.78 2.42 2.58
C MET A 25 -3.77 1.91 1.14
N VAL A 26 -4.03 2.83 0.20
CA VAL A 26 -4.15 2.54 -1.23
C VAL A 26 -3.44 3.62 -2.03
N ASP A 27 -2.57 3.17 -2.94
CA ASP A 27 -1.91 4.03 -3.92
C ASP A 27 -2.35 3.63 -5.34
N LEU A 28 -2.52 4.62 -6.21
CA LEU A 28 -2.66 4.38 -7.64
C LEU A 28 -1.28 4.09 -8.24
N VAL A 29 -1.12 2.94 -8.88
CA VAL A 29 0.09 2.54 -9.60
C VAL A 29 -0.17 2.62 -11.09
N GLU A 30 0.68 3.34 -11.81
CA GLU A 30 0.56 3.57 -13.26
C GLU A 30 1.73 2.89 -14.00
N LYS A 31 1.45 2.30 -15.16
CA LYS A 31 2.44 1.60 -15.98
C LYS A 31 3.54 2.57 -16.42
N GLY A 32 4.79 2.18 -16.20
CA GLY A 32 5.96 3.00 -16.55
C GLY A 32 6.26 4.14 -15.56
N VAL A 33 5.44 4.34 -14.53
CA VAL A 33 5.74 5.24 -13.42
C VAL A 33 6.47 4.44 -12.34
N VAL A 34 7.76 4.71 -12.19
CA VAL A 34 8.55 4.14 -11.11
C VAL A 34 8.14 4.84 -9.81
N SER A 35 7.55 4.10 -8.87
CA SER A 35 7.31 4.62 -7.52
C SER A 35 8.64 4.86 -6.82
N ASP A 36 8.68 5.86 -5.93
CA ASP A 36 9.88 6.19 -5.13
C ASP A 36 10.39 5.00 -4.28
N LEU A 37 9.63 3.89 -4.18
CA LEU A 37 10.04 2.65 -3.53
C LEU A 37 11.16 1.90 -4.27
N ASN A 38 11.32 2.13 -5.57
CA ASN A 38 12.50 1.61 -6.31
C ASN A 38 13.79 2.38 -5.96
N GLY A 39 13.69 3.44 -5.14
CA GLY A 39 14.81 4.09 -4.48
C GLY A 39 14.89 3.65 -3.01
N LEU A 40 15.40 2.43 -2.76
CA LEU A 40 15.70 1.87 -1.43
C LEU A 40 16.50 2.81 -0.50
N SER A 41 17.06 3.91 -1.02
CA SER A 41 17.84 4.89 -0.27
C SER A 41 17.06 5.68 0.79
N LEU A 42 15.72 5.57 0.85
CA LEU A 42 14.91 6.24 1.88
C LEU A 42 14.90 5.51 3.23
N PHE A 43 15.17 4.20 3.24
CA PHE A 43 15.20 3.41 4.47
C PHE A 43 16.65 3.21 4.91
N LYS A 44 16.98 3.66 6.12
CA LYS A 44 18.29 3.42 6.74
C LYS A 44 18.29 2.23 7.70
N ASP A 45 17.10 1.74 8.06
CA ASP A 45 16.93 0.60 8.93
C ASP A 45 16.96 -0.70 8.11
N LYS A 46 17.93 -1.56 8.42
CA LYS A 46 18.10 -2.86 7.78
C LYS A 46 16.82 -3.70 7.82
N LYS A 47 16.08 -3.70 8.93
CA LYS A 47 14.85 -4.51 9.02
C LYS A 47 13.79 -4.05 8.02
N ASN A 48 13.67 -2.74 7.81
CA ASN A 48 12.73 -2.21 6.83
C ASN A 48 13.18 -2.56 5.41
N ILE A 49 14.48 -2.43 5.11
CA ILE A 49 15.05 -2.82 3.81
C ILE A 49 14.74 -4.30 3.52
N ASP A 50 15.04 -5.20 4.48
CA ASP A 50 14.84 -6.64 4.32
C ASP A 50 13.36 -6.98 4.00
N VAL A 51 12.39 -6.28 4.62
CA VAL A 51 10.96 -6.46 4.31
C VAL A 51 10.61 -5.96 2.92
N PHE A 52 11.10 -4.78 2.50
CA PHE A 52 10.81 -4.26 1.16
C PHE A 52 11.43 -5.11 0.06
N GLU A 53 12.65 -5.62 0.27
CA GLU A 53 13.28 -6.55 -0.67
C GLU A 53 12.47 -7.83 -0.83
N LEU A 54 12.01 -8.43 0.27
CA LEU A 54 11.15 -9.60 0.24
C LEU A 54 9.83 -9.34 -0.51
N CYS A 55 9.18 -8.21 -0.25
CA CYS A 55 7.97 -7.81 -0.97
C CYS A 55 8.24 -7.64 -2.47
N GLY A 56 9.35 -6.98 -2.82
CA GLY A 56 9.78 -6.84 -4.21
C GLY A 56 10.02 -8.19 -4.88
N ASP A 57 10.68 -9.12 -4.20
CA ASP A 57 10.94 -10.47 -4.71
C ASP A 57 9.66 -11.28 -4.96
N ILE A 58 8.67 -11.20 -4.07
CA ILE A 58 7.35 -11.82 -4.27
C ILE A 58 6.67 -11.23 -5.52
N CYS A 59 6.76 -9.92 -5.72
CA CYS A 59 6.11 -9.22 -6.82
C CYS A 59 6.83 -9.36 -8.17
N LYS A 60 8.14 -9.67 -8.22
CA LYS A 60 8.93 -9.80 -9.47
C LYS A 60 8.36 -10.80 -10.47
N GLY A 61 7.61 -11.80 -9.99
CA GLY A 61 6.98 -12.80 -10.85
C GLY A 61 5.68 -12.32 -11.51
N TRP A 62 5.12 -11.19 -11.10
CA TRP A 62 3.78 -10.74 -11.49
C TRP A 62 3.86 -9.42 -12.24
N ASP A 63 3.98 -9.50 -13.57
CA ASP A 63 3.70 -8.34 -14.42
C ASP A 63 2.18 -8.19 -14.56
N ILE A 64 1.56 -7.54 -13.58
CA ILE A 64 0.11 -7.31 -13.53
C ILE A 64 -0.35 -6.49 -14.76
N PHE A 65 0.49 -5.56 -15.23
CA PHE A 65 0.15 -4.72 -16.39
C PHE A 65 0.03 -5.54 -17.66
N GLU A 66 1.01 -6.40 -17.95
CA GLU A 66 0.97 -7.26 -19.13
C GLU A 66 -0.07 -8.39 -18.97
N THR A 67 -0.16 -9.00 -17.78
CA THR A 67 -1.06 -10.13 -17.52
C THR A 67 -2.53 -9.76 -17.74
N PHE A 68 -2.92 -8.57 -17.32
CA PHE A 68 -4.32 -8.11 -17.42
C PHE A 68 -4.55 -7.07 -18.52
N ASN A 69 -3.51 -6.70 -19.28
CA ASN A 69 -3.55 -5.63 -20.29
C ASN A 69 -4.18 -4.33 -19.76
N ILE A 70 -3.64 -3.86 -18.62
CA ILE A 70 -4.09 -2.63 -17.95
C ILE A 70 -2.95 -1.59 -17.92
N THR A 71 -3.31 -0.32 -17.72
CA THR A 71 -2.36 0.80 -17.64
C THR A 71 -2.20 1.33 -16.22
N GLU A 72 -3.13 1.00 -15.33
CA GLU A 72 -3.13 1.42 -13.93
C GLU A 72 -3.86 0.40 -13.07
N TYR A 73 -3.51 0.32 -11.79
CA TYR A 73 -4.24 -0.43 -10.77
C TYR A 73 -4.11 0.23 -9.40
N ALA A 74 -5.08 -0.04 -8.52
CA ALA A 74 -5.02 0.38 -7.13
C ALA A 74 -4.24 -0.66 -6.31
N ASP A 75 -3.05 -0.30 -5.85
CA ASP A 75 -2.26 -1.13 -4.94
C ASP A 75 -2.68 -0.86 -3.50
N MET A 76 -3.13 -1.91 -2.83
CA MET A 76 -3.66 -1.82 -1.49
C MET A 76 -2.67 -2.43 -0.49
N PHE A 77 -1.65 -1.66 -0.13
CA PHE A 77 -0.47 -2.13 0.60
C PHE A 77 -0.60 -2.16 2.13
N GLY A 78 -1.67 -1.59 2.70
CA GLY A 78 -1.86 -1.60 4.15
C GLY A 78 -3.31 -1.74 4.57
N LEU A 79 -3.58 -2.60 5.54
CA LEU A 79 -4.88 -2.76 6.17
C LEU A 79 -4.64 -2.91 7.67
N THR A 80 -5.30 -2.07 8.46
CA THR A 80 -5.30 -2.21 9.90
C THR A 80 -6.70 -1.95 10.44
N VAL A 81 -7.11 -2.78 11.39
CA VAL A 81 -8.35 -2.65 12.15
C VAL A 81 -7.97 -2.63 13.62
N ASP A 82 -8.42 -1.60 14.32
CA ASP A 82 -8.27 -1.49 15.76
C ASP A 82 -8.97 -2.69 16.42
N GLU A 83 -8.33 -3.27 17.43
CA GLU A 83 -8.77 -4.50 18.08
C GLU A 83 -10.22 -4.43 18.57
N LYS A 84 -10.66 -3.26 19.07
CA LYS A 84 -12.03 -3.09 19.59
C LYS A 84 -13.12 -3.16 18.52
N TYR A 85 -12.76 -3.00 17.24
CA TYR A 85 -13.69 -2.99 16.09
C TYR A 85 -13.50 -4.20 15.18
N ARG A 86 -12.79 -5.24 15.62
CA ARG A 86 -12.65 -6.48 14.86
C ARG A 86 -13.93 -7.29 14.92
N GLU A 87 -14.02 -8.28 14.02
CA GLU A 87 -15.16 -9.21 13.88
C GLU A 87 -16.42 -8.59 13.24
N GLU A 88 -16.32 -7.35 12.75
CA GLU A 88 -17.43 -6.61 12.12
C GLU A 88 -17.41 -6.61 10.58
N GLY A 89 -16.48 -7.37 9.97
CA GLY A 89 -16.25 -7.41 8.51
C GLY A 89 -15.31 -6.32 8.01
#